data_AF-A0A4R5KLL8-F1
#
_entry.id   AF-A0A4R5KLL8-F1
#
_cell.length_a   1.000
_cell.length_b   1.000
_cell.length_c   1.000
_cell.angle_alpha   90.00
_cell.angle_beta   90.00
_cell.angle_gamma   90.00
#
_symmetry.space_group_name_H-M   'P 1'
#
loop_
_entity.id
_entity.type
_entity.pdbx_description
1 polymer ?
#
loop_
_entity_poly.entity_id
_entity_poly.type
_entity_poly.pdbx_seq_one_letter_code
_entity_poly.pdbx_strand_id
1 'polypeptide(L)'
;MWSKLRVRLKSFITEELRNRIDIHLTRYHDAHDGYGEIWITLDGKKIFGGGYYHWYMTPVPDELLNSFQLQHGFHNDFYKVNIESKKVEEIMRYGVHETSHILINLDNYMNTSFSESLTSNNPIYKAFSLIDRRLGRRRFEGIVLSDDEHPLVKIFFELRQDCFK
;
A
#
# COMPACT_ATOMS: atom_id res chain seq x y z
N MET A 1 -11.35 -16.25 -2.07
CA MET A 1 -11.48 -14.90 -1.46
C MET A 1 -10.62 -13.88 -2.20
N TRP A 2 -9.32 -14.14 -2.39
CA TRP A 2 -8.38 -13.28 -3.12
C TRP A 2 -8.83 -12.84 -4.52
N SER A 3 -9.26 -13.77 -5.39
CA SER A 3 -9.61 -13.43 -6.78
C SER A 3 -10.74 -12.40 -6.88
N LYS A 4 -11.72 -12.43 -5.95
CA LYS A 4 -12.80 -11.44 -5.89
C LYS A 4 -12.30 -10.07 -5.43
N LEU A 5 -11.43 -10.03 -4.41
CA LEU A 5 -10.80 -8.81 -3.92
C LEU A 5 -9.98 -8.14 -5.03
N ARG A 6 -9.12 -8.90 -5.71
CA ARG A 6 -8.32 -8.39 -6.83
C ARG A 6 -9.19 -7.80 -7.93
N VAL A 7 -10.23 -8.50 -8.38
CA VAL A 7 -11.16 -7.98 -9.41
C VAL A 7 -11.84 -6.69 -8.96
N ARG A 8 -12.35 -6.64 -7.72
CA ARG A 8 -12.98 -5.45 -7.16
C ARG A 8 -11.98 -4.29 -7.11
N LEU A 9 -10.76 -4.51 -6.63
CA LEU A 9 -9.73 -3.48 -6.54
C LEU A 9 -9.35 -2.92 -7.92
N LYS A 10 -9.19 -3.78 -8.93
CA LYS A 10 -8.91 -3.33 -10.30
C LYS A 10 -10.02 -2.44 -10.88
N SER A 11 -11.27 -2.55 -10.41
CA SER A 11 -12.36 -1.67 -10.82
C SER A 11 -12.27 -0.23 -10.27
N PHE A 12 -11.42 0.00 -9.26
CA PHE A 12 -11.12 1.35 -8.76
C PHE A 12 -10.00 2.01 -9.57
N ILE A 13 -9.14 1.24 -10.23
CA ILE A 13 -8.03 1.80 -11.03
C ILE A 13 -8.58 2.44 -12.31
N THR A 14 -8.09 3.64 -12.63
CA THR A 14 -8.37 4.37 -13.88
C THR A 14 -8.07 3.51 -15.12
N GLU A 15 -8.87 3.68 -16.19
CA GLU A 15 -8.81 2.81 -17.38
C GLU A 15 -7.39 2.72 -17.99
N GLU A 16 -6.68 3.85 -18.02
CA GLU A 16 -5.34 3.99 -18.59
C GLU A 16 -4.29 3.13 -17.85
N LEU A 17 -4.48 2.87 -16.55
CA LEU A 17 -3.53 2.15 -15.70
C LEU A 17 -4.00 0.73 -15.34
N ARG A 18 -5.29 0.40 -15.55
CA ARG A 18 -5.89 -0.87 -15.08
C ARG A 18 -5.17 -2.11 -15.60
N ASN A 19 -4.66 -2.08 -16.81
CA ASN A 19 -3.96 -3.23 -17.42
C ASN A 19 -2.46 -3.23 -17.13
N ARG A 20 -1.91 -2.09 -16.68
CA ARG A 20 -0.50 -1.93 -16.35
C ARG A 20 -0.20 -2.33 -14.91
N ILE A 21 -1.15 -2.12 -14.02
CA ILE A 21 -1.01 -2.41 -12.59
C ILE A 21 -1.67 -3.75 -12.26
N ASP A 22 -0.92 -4.59 -11.55
CA ASP A 22 -1.44 -5.85 -11.05
C ASP A 22 -0.94 -6.16 -9.64
N ILE A 23 -1.66 -7.02 -8.95
CA ILE A 23 -1.39 -7.39 -7.56
C ILE A 23 -1.45 -8.90 -7.48
N HIS A 24 -0.49 -9.46 -6.74
CA HIS A 24 -0.24 -10.88 -6.64
C HIS A 24 -0.18 -11.27 -5.17
N LEU A 25 -0.63 -12.48 -4.85
CA LEU A 25 -0.61 -13.02 -3.50
C LEU A 25 -0.27 -14.51 -3.58
N THR A 26 0.74 -14.94 -2.84
CA THR A 26 1.01 -16.35 -2.57
C THR A 26 0.51 -16.71 -1.17
N ARG A 27 -0.10 -17.88 -1.03
CA ARG A 27 -0.42 -18.49 0.27
C ARG A 27 0.04 -19.93 0.27
N TYR A 28 1.03 -20.23 1.08
CA TYR A 28 1.55 -21.58 1.23
C TYR A 28 0.70 -22.29 2.28
N HIS A 29 -0.05 -23.30 1.87
CA HIS A 29 -0.97 -24.03 2.75
C HIS A 29 -0.23 -25.07 3.63
N ASP A 30 0.99 -25.45 3.26
CA ASP A 30 1.76 -26.54 3.91
C ASP A 30 2.90 -26.04 4.83
N ALA A 31 3.13 -24.73 4.92
CA ALA A 31 4.05 -24.19 5.91
C ALA A 31 3.29 -24.01 7.22
N HIS A 32 3.81 -24.58 8.33
CA HIS A 32 3.17 -24.53 9.65
C HIS A 32 2.91 -23.10 10.17
N ASP A 33 3.43 -22.08 9.48
CA ASP A 33 3.36 -20.68 9.86
C ASP A 33 2.65 -19.78 8.81
N GLY A 34 2.13 -20.36 7.71
CA GLY A 34 1.26 -19.65 6.75
C GLY A 34 1.89 -18.48 5.97
N TYR A 35 3.22 -18.42 5.90
CA TYR A 35 3.95 -17.30 5.27
C TYR A 35 3.62 -17.14 3.80
N GLY A 36 3.00 -16.03 3.43
CA GLY A 36 2.76 -15.62 2.05
C GLY A 36 3.57 -14.38 1.68
N GLU A 37 3.51 -14.00 0.41
CA GLU A 37 3.99 -12.72 -0.08
C GLU A 37 2.87 -12.06 -0.87
N ILE A 38 2.73 -10.74 -0.72
CA ILE A 38 1.88 -9.90 -1.57
C ILE A 38 2.74 -8.83 -2.23
N TRP A 39 2.55 -8.64 -3.52
CA TRP A 39 3.31 -7.65 -4.27
C TRP A 39 2.51 -7.02 -5.39
N ILE A 40 2.93 -5.80 -5.76
CA ILE A 40 2.34 -5.00 -6.82
C ILE A 40 3.34 -4.92 -7.97
N THR A 41 2.84 -5.11 -9.18
CA THR A 41 3.62 -4.96 -10.42
C THR A 41 3.10 -3.81 -11.26
N LEU A 42 4.04 -3.12 -11.93
CA LEU A 42 3.79 -2.20 -13.03
C LEU A 42 4.41 -2.79 -14.29
N ASP A 43 3.60 -3.01 -15.33
CA ASP A 43 4.01 -3.62 -16.60
C ASP A 43 4.79 -4.94 -16.39
N GLY A 44 4.31 -5.75 -15.44
CA GLY A 44 4.92 -7.03 -15.05
C GLY A 44 6.14 -6.94 -14.13
N LYS A 45 6.68 -5.76 -13.83
CA LYS A 45 7.82 -5.57 -12.93
C LYS A 45 7.37 -5.24 -11.51
N LYS A 46 7.91 -5.92 -10.50
CA LYS A 46 7.60 -5.65 -9.09
C LYS A 46 8.06 -4.24 -8.70
N ILE A 47 7.16 -3.43 -8.15
CA ILE A 47 7.42 -2.06 -7.69
C ILE A 47 7.23 -1.89 -6.18
N PHE A 48 6.50 -2.80 -5.54
CA PHE A 48 6.20 -2.76 -4.12
C PHE A 48 5.77 -4.15 -3.65
N GLY A 49 5.98 -4.47 -2.38
CA GLY A 49 5.49 -5.72 -1.80
C GLY A 49 5.83 -5.84 -0.33
N GLY A 50 5.34 -6.92 0.26
CA GLY A 50 5.53 -7.25 1.66
C GLY A 50 5.27 -8.72 1.89
N GLY A 51 5.73 -9.20 3.04
CA GLY A 51 5.70 -10.60 3.38
C GLY A 51 6.54 -10.88 4.60
N TYR A 52 6.46 -12.09 5.12
CA TYR A 52 7.18 -12.47 6.33
C TYR A 52 8.68 -12.20 6.24
N TYR A 53 9.37 -12.75 5.23
CA TYR A 53 10.81 -12.52 5.07
C TYR A 53 11.14 -11.05 4.87
N HIS A 54 10.31 -10.31 4.15
CA HIS A 54 10.51 -8.87 3.97
C HIS A 54 10.44 -8.12 5.30
N TRP A 55 9.51 -8.48 6.19
CA TRP A 55 9.37 -7.89 7.53
C TRP A 55 10.61 -8.14 8.40
N TYR A 56 11.09 -9.38 8.48
CA TYR A 56 12.16 -9.76 9.41
C TYR A 56 13.58 -9.54 8.84
N MET A 57 13.74 -9.43 7.52
CA MET A 57 15.05 -9.24 6.90
C MET A 57 15.33 -7.80 6.47
N THR A 58 14.32 -6.92 6.45
CA THR A 58 14.55 -5.50 6.13
C THR A 58 15.11 -4.80 7.36
N PRO A 59 16.26 -4.13 7.26
CA PRO A 59 16.81 -3.37 8.38
C PRO A 59 15.90 -2.18 8.69
N VAL A 60 15.21 -2.24 9.82
CA VAL A 60 14.45 -1.14 10.41
C VAL A 60 15.21 -0.65 11.64
N PRO A 61 15.34 0.67 11.88
CA PRO A 61 15.95 1.18 13.10
C PRO A 61 15.36 0.54 14.37
N ASP A 62 16.21 0.02 15.25
CA ASP A 62 15.78 -0.70 16.47
C ASP A 62 14.86 0.14 17.36
N GLU A 63 15.01 1.47 17.34
CA GLU A 63 14.16 2.41 18.06
C GLU A 63 12.68 2.39 17.63
N LEU A 64 12.39 1.96 16.40
CA LEU A 64 11.05 1.75 15.88
C LEU A 64 10.48 0.40 16.29
N LEU A 65 11.33 -0.62 16.47
CA LEU A 65 10.95 -1.99 16.87
C LEU A 65 11.16 -2.24 18.37
N ASN A 66 10.83 -1.26 19.20
CA ASN A 66 11.07 -1.31 20.66
C ASN A 66 9.91 -1.87 21.50
N SER A 67 8.90 -2.46 20.86
CA SER A 67 7.81 -3.14 21.56
C SER A 67 7.53 -4.49 20.90
N PHE A 68 7.01 -5.44 21.69
CA PHE A 68 6.65 -6.76 21.18
C PHE A 68 5.68 -6.68 19.99
N GLN A 69 4.70 -5.77 20.05
CA GLN A 69 3.74 -5.57 18.96
C GLN A 69 4.41 -5.06 17.68
N LEU A 70 5.36 -4.13 17.80
CA LEU A 70 6.07 -3.58 16.65
C LEU A 70 7.08 -4.58 16.10
N GLN A 71 7.79 -5.33 16.93
CA GLN A 71 8.71 -6.39 16.46
C GLN A 71 8.00 -7.45 15.60
N HIS A 72 6.76 -7.78 15.94
CA HIS A 72 5.98 -8.80 15.23
C HIS A 72 4.97 -8.22 14.23
N GLY A 73 4.96 -6.89 14.00
CA GLY A 73 4.07 -6.26 13.02
C GLY A 73 2.57 -6.30 13.37
N PHE A 74 2.20 -6.46 14.64
CA PHE A 74 0.81 -6.66 15.10
C PHE A 74 0.14 -5.41 15.68
N HIS A 75 0.67 -4.23 15.40
CA HIS A 75 0.05 -2.98 15.87
C HIS A 75 -1.18 -2.61 15.03
N ASN A 76 -2.30 -2.22 15.66
CA ASN A 76 -3.56 -1.96 14.95
C ASN A 76 -3.47 -0.82 13.92
N ASP A 77 -2.65 0.20 14.21
CA ASP A 77 -2.48 1.33 13.30
C ASP A 77 -1.91 0.97 11.91
N PHE A 78 -1.30 -0.21 11.73
CA PHE A 78 -0.86 -0.66 10.41
C PHE A 78 -2.01 -0.74 9.40
N TYR A 79 -3.26 -0.85 9.85
CA TYR A 79 -4.45 -1.04 9.02
C TYR A 79 -5.36 0.18 8.95
N LYS A 80 -5.00 1.27 9.63
CA LYS A 80 -5.83 2.49 9.69
C LYS A 80 -5.56 3.37 8.48
N VAL A 81 -6.63 4.03 8.01
CA VAL A 81 -6.52 5.14 7.05
C VAL A 81 -5.84 6.36 7.67
N ASN A 82 -5.98 6.58 8.98
CA ASN A 82 -5.25 7.60 9.72
C ASN A 82 -4.44 6.93 10.83
N ILE A 83 -3.13 6.84 10.63
CA ILE A 83 -2.16 6.29 11.57
C ILE A 83 -1.95 7.32 12.69
N GLU A 84 -2.11 6.91 13.95
CA GLU A 84 -1.96 7.80 15.11
C GLU A 84 -0.56 7.64 15.74
N SER A 85 -0.03 6.42 15.72
CA SER A 85 1.30 6.09 16.20
C SER A 85 2.38 6.56 15.24
N LYS A 86 3.16 7.55 15.66
CA LYS A 86 4.32 8.07 14.90
C LYS A 86 5.28 6.98 14.45
N LYS A 87 5.54 5.97 15.31
CA LYS A 87 6.43 4.86 14.98
C LYS A 87 5.87 3.99 13.85
N VAL A 88 4.57 3.72 13.87
CA VAL A 88 3.91 2.97 12.79
C VAL A 88 3.92 3.76 11.50
N GLU A 89 3.67 5.06 11.57
CA GLU A 89 3.72 5.93 10.39
C GLU A 89 5.13 5.90 9.78
N GLU A 90 6.16 5.97 10.61
CA GLU A 90 7.56 5.92 10.18
C GLU A 90 7.93 4.56 9.56
N ILE A 91 7.57 3.44 10.19
CA ILE A 91 7.78 2.09 9.64
C ILE A 91 7.08 1.95 8.27
N MET A 92 5.83 2.39 8.17
CA MET A 92 5.08 2.36 6.91
C MET A 92 5.71 3.26 5.85
N ARG A 93 6.28 4.40 6.24
CA ARG A 93 7.00 5.32 5.35
C ARG A 93 8.31 4.72 4.81
N TYR A 94 9.02 3.92 5.61
CA TYR A 94 10.17 3.12 5.16
C TYR A 94 9.80 2.03 4.14
N GLY A 95 8.51 1.73 3.96
CA GLY A 95 8.01 0.73 3.02
C GLY A 95 8.15 -0.71 3.53
N VAL A 96 8.26 -0.90 4.85
CA VAL A 96 8.36 -2.22 5.47
C VAL A 96 6.96 -2.72 5.82
N HIS A 97 6.58 -3.86 5.21
CA HIS A 97 5.24 -4.41 5.34
C HIS A 97 5.24 -5.94 5.45
N GLU A 98 4.35 -6.45 6.29
CA GLU A 98 3.88 -7.83 6.28
C GLU A 98 2.78 -7.98 5.21
N THR A 99 2.51 -9.22 4.79
CA THR A 99 1.43 -9.59 3.86
C THR A 99 0.08 -8.99 4.26
N SER A 100 -0.28 -9.11 5.54
CA SER A 100 -1.53 -8.63 6.11
C SER A 100 -1.64 -7.12 6.04
N HIS A 101 -0.55 -6.36 6.27
CA HIS A 101 -0.56 -4.91 6.15
C HIS A 101 -1.07 -4.50 4.78
N ILE A 102 -0.51 -5.07 3.71
CA ILE A 102 -0.94 -4.69 2.35
C ILE A 102 -2.32 -5.24 2.05
N LEU A 103 -2.57 -6.53 2.30
CA LEU A 103 -3.83 -7.19 1.96
C LEU A 103 -5.05 -6.52 2.63
N ILE A 104 -4.95 -6.22 3.92
CA ILE A 104 -6.06 -5.64 4.70
C ILE A 104 -6.25 -4.17 4.35
N ASN A 105 -5.17 -3.38 4.18
CA ASN A 105 -5.31 -1.99 3.74
C ASN A 105 -5.99 -1.87 2.37
N LEU A 106 -5.68 -2.77 1.43
CA LEU A 106 -6.35 -2.81 0.13
C LEU A 106 -7.84 -3.15 0.23
N ASP A 107 -8.21 -4.07 1.13
CA ASP A 107 -9.62 -4.38 1.37
C ASP A 107 -10.35 -3.20 2.00
N ASN A 108 -9.75 -2.61 3.04
CA ASN A 108 -10.31 -1.47 3.75
C ASN A 108 -10.47 -0.26 2.82
N TYR A 109 -9.45 0.06 2.00
CA TYR A 109 -9.48 1.16 1.04
C TYR A 109 -10.72 1.15 0.13
N MET A 110 -11.14 -0.02 -0.37
CA MET A 110 -12.33 -0.14 -1.22
C MET A 110 -13.65 0.14 -0.49
N ASN A 111 -13.63 0.19 0.85
CA ASN A 111 -14.76 0.52 1.72
C ASN A 111 -14.59 1.89 2.41
N THR A 112 -13.45 2.56 2.23
CA THR A 112 -13.18 3.90 2.77
C THR A 112 -13.58 4.97 1.76
N SER A 113 -13.98 6.15 2.26
CA SER A 113 -14.32 7.26 1.37
C SER A 113 -13.09 7.72 0.57
N PHE A 114 -13.31 8.15 -0.67
CA PHE A 114 -12.21 8.62 -1.53
C PHE A 114 -11.48 9.82 -0.93
N SER A 115 -12.24 10.79 -0.39
CA SER A 115 -11.66 12.00 0.21
C SER A 115 -10.75 11.67 1.39
N GLU A 116 -11.17 10.76 2.27
CA GLU A 116 -10.38 10.33 3.43
C GLU A 116 -9.13 9.53 3.01
N SER A 117 -9.27 8.64 2.03
CA SER A 117 -8.14 7.86 1.51
C SER A 117 -7.08 8.75 0.85
N LEU A 118 -7.49 9.83 0.19
CA LEU A 118 -6.58 10.75 -0.50
C LEU A 118 -5.75 11.60 0.47
N THR A 119 -6.31 11.94 1.64
CA THR A 119 -5.63 12.72 2.69
C THR A 119 -4.95 11.85 3.75
N SER A 120 -4.99 10.53 3.58
CA SER A 120 -4.42 9.55 4.48
C SER A 120 -2.90 9.71 4.65
N ASN A 121 -2.40 9.53 5.88
CA ASN A 121 -0.97 9.34 6.15
C ASN A 121 -0.52 7.87 6.02
N ASN A 122 -1.43 6.95 5.69
CA ASN A 122 -1.08 5.59 5.33
C ASN A 122 -0.73 5.53 3.82
N PRO A 123 0.51 5.15 3.47
CA PRO A 123 1.00 5.24 2.10
C PRO A 123 0.24 4.34 1.12
N ILE A 124 -0.39 3.25 1.59
CA ILE A 124 -1.17 2.36 0.73
C ILE A 124 -2.47 3.03 0.30
N TYR A 125 -3.21 3.66 1.23
CA TYR A 125 -4.41 4.42 0.90
C TYR A 125 -4.10 5.61 0.00
N LYS A 126 -3.05 6.37 0.34
CA LYS A 126 -2.64 7.54 -0.43
C LYS A 126 -2.23 7.15 -1.85
N ALA A 127 -1.40 6.12 -2.00
CA ALA A 127 -0.99 5.62 -3.31
C ALA A 127 -2.18 5.18 -4.15
N PHE A 128 -3.04 4.30 -3.64
CA PHE A 128 -4.18 3.80 -4.41
C PHE A 128 -5.20 4.90 -4.76
N SER A 129 -5.30 5.94 -3.94
CA SER A 129 -6.10 7.13 -4.26
C SER A 129 -5.56 7.91 -5.47
N LEU A 130 -4.25 7.86 -5.75
CA LEU A 130 -3.64 8.53 -6.91
C LEU A 130 -3.98 7.86 -8.24
N ILE A 131 -4.14 6.53 -8.25
CA ILE A 131 -4.52 5.78 -9.45
C ILE A 131 -6.02 5.48 -9.53
N ASP A 132 -6.79 5.99 -8.57
CA ASP A 132 -8.24 5.83 -8.51
C ASP A 132 -8.93 6.58 -9.66
N ARG A 133 -9.86 5.92 -10.34
CA ARG A 133 -10.70 6.50 -11.39
C ARG A 133 -11.55 7.70 -10.92
N ARG A 134 -11.76 7.82 -9.60
CA ARG A 134 -12.46 8.96 -8.95
C ARG A 134 -11.58 10.22 -8.87
N LEU A 135 -10.26 10.12 -9.04
CA LEU A 135 -9.36 11.26 -9.01
C LEU A 135 -9.35 11.99 -10.36
N GLY A 136 -9.95 13.17 -10.43
CA GLY A 136 -9.91 14.05 -11.62
C GLY A 136 -8.73 15.01 -11.63
N ARG A 137 -8.39 15.52 -12.82
CA ARG A 137 -7.25 16.42 -13.08
C ARG A 137 -7.14 17.62 -12.12
N ARG A 138 -8.23 18.38 -11.95
CA ARG A 138 -8.25 19.56 -11.06
C ARG A 138 -7.82 19.23 -9.62
N ARG A 139 -8.22 18.05 -9.12
CA ARG A 139 -7.86 17.63 -7.76
C ARG A 139 -6.42 17.13 -7.72
N PHE A 140 -5.98 16.41 -8.75
CA PHE A 140 -4.60 15.94 -8.88
C PHE A 140 -3.59 17.10 -8.90
N GLU A 141 -3.87 18.17 -9.65
CA GLU A 141 -3.00 19.36 -9.75
C GLU A 141 -2.81 20.07 -8.40
N GLY A 142 -3.68 19.85 -7.41
CA GLY A 142 -3.54 20.39 -6.06
C GLY A 142 -2.75 19.49 -5.09
N ILE A 143 -2.30 18.32 -5.53
CA ILE A 143 -1.54 17.38 -4.68
C ILE A 143 -0.07 17.78 -4.72
N VAL A 144 0.51 17.97 -3.54
CA VAL A 144 1.95 18.21 -3.34
C VAL A 144 2.50 17.05 -2.52
N LEU A 145 3.54 16.39 -3.03
CA LEU A 145 4.26 15.34 -2.32
C LEU A 145 5.47 15.92 -1.59
N SER A 146 5.83 15.33 -0.45
CA SER A 146 7.08 15.65 0.23
C SER A 146 8.26 14.89 -0.39
N ASP A 147 9.47 15.41 -0.19
CA ASP A 147 10.70 14.76 -0.70
C ASP A 147 10.96 13.40 -0.07
N ASP A 148 10.49 13.19 1.17
CA ASP A 148 10.57 11.95 1.93
C ASP A 148 9.34 11.03 1.74
N GLU A 149 8.46 11.34 0.78
CA GLU A 149 7.24 10.57 0.53
C GLU A 149 7.54 9.11 0.12
N HIS A 150 6.62 8.21 0.48
CA HIS A 150 6.76 6.78 0.24
C HIS A 150 6.93 6.44 -1.25
N PRO A 151 7.85 5.52 -1.64
CA PRO A 151 8.16 5.22 -3.04
C PRO A 151 6.94 4.84 -3.90
N LEU A 152 6.03 4.02 -3.37
CA LEU A 152 4.80 3.65 -4.09
C LEU A 152 3.92 4.86 -4.41
N VAL A 153 3.83 5.83 -3.49
CA VAL A 153 3.03 7.06 -3.68
C VAL A 153 3.65 7.89 -4.81
N LYS A 154 4.98 8.05 -4.82
CA LYS A 154 5.71 8.76 -5.88
C LYS A 154 5.51 8.11 -7.25
N ILE A 155 5.71 6.80 -7.34
CA ILE A 155 5.52 6.04 -8.61
C ILE A 155 4.08 6.25 -9.13
N PHE A 156 3.08 6.13 -8.26
CA PHE A 156 1.68 6.28 -8.66
C PHE A 156 1.30 7.72 -8.99
N PHE A 157 1.93 8.70 -8.36
CA PHE A 157 1.77 10.11 -8.70
C PHE A 157 2.30 10.41 -10.10
N GLU A 158 3.52 9.95 -10.42
CA GLU A 158 4.13 10.12 -11.74
C GLU A 158 3.30 9.44 -12.84
N LEU A 159 2.87 8.19 -12.61
CA LEU A 159 1.98 7.48 -13.52
C LEU A 159 0.66 8.23 -13.76
N ARG A 160 0.08 8.78 -12.70
CA ARG A 160 -1.17 9.54 -12.83
C ARG A 160 -0.96 10.87 -13.55
N GLN A 161 0.18 11.53 -13.33
CA GLN A 161 0.54 12.75 -14.06
C GLN A 161 0.59 12.50 -15.57
N ASP A 162 1.18 11.39 -16.00
CA ASP A 162 1.27 11.00 -17.40
C ASP A 162 -0.10 10.73 -18.04
N CYS A 163 -1.12 10.36 -17.25
CA CYS A 163 -2.49 10.21 -17.75
C CYS A 163 -3.19 11.56 -18.04
N PHE A 164 -2.64 12.68 -17.54
CA PHE A 164 -3.21 14.01 -17.71
C PHE A 164 -2.41 14.92 -18.65
N LYS A 165 -1.26 14.45 -19.14
CA LYS A 165 -0.47 15.09 -20.19
C LYS A 165 -1.17 14.90 -21.53
#